data_AF-A0A4P8XIR5-F1
#
_entry.id   AF-A0A4P8XIR5-F1
#
_cell.length_a   1.000
_cell.length_b   1.000
_cell.length_c   1.000
_cell.angle_alpha   90.00
_cell.angle_beta   90.00
_cell.angle_gamma   90.00
#
_symmetry.space_group_name_H-M   'P 1'
#
loop_
_entity.id
_entity.type
_entity.pdbx_description
1 polymer ?
#
loop_
_entity_poly.entity_id
_entity_poly.type
_entity_poly.pdbx_seq_one_letter_code
_entity_poly.pdbx_strand_id
1 'polypeptide(L)'
;MESGKISTNSRMDVGIYALNKLAGAGTVLVLLSLLSWGWPQSWESLSAMLGADIPMEHWVYGYALIASLVADAIISLLPALSRARQAAIYGAAGFLSFALLTGEDEQMIWLRGVVGMAILLIFVWSRRVLATRPLRTILCALIIPLFCLL
;
A
#
# COMPACT_ATOMS: atom_id res chain seq x y z
N MET A 1 -34.05 33.72 -0.97
CA MET A 1 -33.98 32.55 -1.86
C MET A 1 -33.02 31.56 -1.27
N GLU A 2 -33.58 30.46 -0.80
CA GLU A 2 -32.88 29.28 -0.32
C GLU A 2 -32.00 28.68 -1.42
N SER A 3 -30.83 28.18 -1.03
CA SER A 3 -30.39 26.88 -1.50
C SER A 3 -29.46 26.28 -0.44
N GLY A 4 -30.05 25.50 0.46
CA GLY A 4 -29.30 24.65 1.36
C GLY A 4 -28.51 23.63 0.55
N LYS A 5 -27.19 23.67 0.67
CA LYS A 5 -26.33 22.63 0.10
C LYS A 5 -26.20 21.52 1.13
N ILE A 6 -27.08 20.54 0.95
CA ILE A 6 -27.22 19.25 1.63
C ILE A 6 -25.89 18.72 2.22
N SER A 7 -25.84 18.56 3.54
CA SER A 7 -24.76 17.85 4.25
C SER A 7 -24.95 16.34 4.14
N THR A 8 -24.65 15.74 2.98
CA THR A 8 -24.63 14.28 2.84
C THR A 8 -23.24 13.72 3.09
N ASN A 9 -23.10 13.15 4.29
CA ASN A 9 -22.39 11.90 4.57
C ASN A 9 -20.85 11.87 4.59
N SER A 10 -20.27 12.55 5.60
CA SER A 10 -18.92 12.24 6.10
C SER A 10 -18.67 10.73 6.28
N ARG A 11 -19.69 9.95 6.68
CA ARG A 11 -19.61 8.48 6.81
C ARG A 11 -19.40 7.76 5.48
N MET A 12 -20.00 8.27 4.41
CA MET A 12 -19.88 7.70 3.06
C MET A 12 -18.51 8.01 2.45
N ASP A 13 -17.99 9.22 2.70
CA ASP A 13 -16.65 9.62 2.26
C ASP A 13 -15.56 8.77 2.94
N VAL A 14 -15.70 8.51 4.24
CA VAL A 14 -14.79 7.63 4.99
C VAL A 14 -14.85 6.19 4.45
N GLY A 15 -16.05 5.68 4.13
CA GLY A 15 -16.22 4.36 3.54
C GLY A 15 -15.55 4.22 2.18
N ILE A 16 -15.71 5.21 1.30
CA ILE A 16 -15.07 5.25 -0.03
C ILE A 16 -13.54 5.33 0.11
N TYR A 17 -13.03 6.13 1.06
CA TYR A 17 -11.61 6.19 1.36
C TYR A 17 -11.04 4.84 1.81
N ALA A 18 -11.71 4.17 2.75
CA ALA A 18 -11.30 2.86 3.25
C ALA A 18 -11.33 1.79 2.14
N LEU A 19 -12.37 1.79 1.29
CA LEU A 19 -12.47 0.89 0.14
C LEU A 19 -11.32 1.11 -0.85
N ASN A 20 -10.98 2.36 -1.15
CA ASN A 20 -9.88 2.67 -2.08
C ASN A 20 -8.51 2.25 -1.51
N LYS A 21 -8.32 2.35 -0.19
CA LYS A 21 -7.14 1.85 0.51
C LYS A 21 -7.04 0.33 0.43
N LEU A 22 -8.14 -0.37 0.71
CA LEU A 22 -8.19 -1.83 0.67
C LEU A 22 -7.96 -2.36 -0.75
N ALA A 23 -8.52 -1.69 -1.76
CA ALA A 23 -8.28 -2.00 -3.17
C ALA A 23 -6.82 -1.77 -3.58
N GLY A 24 -6.21 -0.69 -3.10
CA GLY A 24 -4.79 -0.42 -3.27
C GLY A 24 -3.94 -1.55 -2.69
N ALA A 25 -4.24 -2.00 -1.48
CA ALA A 25 -3.57 -3.13 -0.84
C ALA A 25 -3.75 -4.43 -1.63
N GLY A 26 -4.97 -4.79 -2.04
CA GLY A 26 -5.21 -5.99 -2.86
C GLY A 26 -4.47 -5.96 -4.19
N THR A 27 -4.38 -4.80 -4.84
CA THR A 27 -3.60 -4.63 -6.08
C THR A 27 -2.10 -4.83 -5.84
N VAL A 28 -1.56 -4.27 -4.75
CA VAL A 28 -0.17 -4.49 -4.36
C VAL A 28 0.09 -5.97 -4.08
N LEU A 29 -0.82 -6.65 -3.38
CA LEU A 29 -0.71 -8.08 -3.11
C LEU A 29 -0.63 -8.88 -4.42
N VAL A 30 -1.52 -8.66 -5.39
CA VAL A 30 -1.45 -9.36 -6.68
C VAL A 30 -0.20 -9.05 -7.47
N LEU A 31 0.24 -7.79 -7.48
CA LEU A 31 1.49 -7.43 -8.16
C LEU A 31 2.67 -8.16 -7.53
N LEU A 32 2.71 -8.23 -6.19
CA LEU A 32 3.74 -8.96 -5.45
C LEU A 32 3.64 -10.47 -5.69
N SER A 33 2.45 -11.06 -5.72
CA SER A 33 2.24 -12.47 -6.04
C SER A 33 2.67 -12.82 -7.47
N LEU A 34 2.36 -11.96 -8.45
CA LEU A 34 2.81 -12.12 -9.82
C LEU A 34 4.34 -11.97 -9.93
N LEU A 35 4.93 -11.03 -9.19
CA LEU A 35 6.39 -10.89 -9.09
C LEU A 35 7.04 -12.14 -8.50
N SER A 36 6.44 -12.67 -7.42
CA SER A 36 6.91 -13.89 -6.75
C SER A 36 6.80 -15.10 -7.68
N TRP A 37 5.77 -15.17 -8.52
CA TRP A 37 5.62 -16.27 -9.48
C TRP A 37 6.63 -16.17 -10.63
N GLY A 38 6.96 -14.96 -11.08
CA GLY A 38 8.01 -14.72 -12.08
C GLY A 38 9.43 -14.79 -11.53
N TRP A 39 9.60 -15.01 -10.22
CA TRP A 39 10.90 -14.99 -9.56
C TRP A 39 11.64 -16.32 -9.81
N PRO A 40 12.89 -16.28 -10.28
CA PRO A 40 13.67 -17.50 -10.50
C PRO A 40 13.94 -18.21 -9.18
N GLN A 41 13.74 -19.53 -9.19
CA GLN A 41 13.81 -20.41 -8.02
C GLN A 41 15.20 -20.47 -7.34
N SER A 42 16.22 -19.86 -7.95
CA SER A 42 17.60 -19.79 -7.46
C SER A 42 17.87 -18.61 -6.52
N TRP A 43 16.95 -17.65 -6.41
CA TRP A 43 17.09 -16.48 -5.55
C TRP A 43 16.23 -16.66 -4.29
N GLU A 44 16.68 -16.09 -3.16
CA GLU A 44 15.86 -16.08 -1.94
C GLU A 44 14.47 -15.51 -2.23
N SER A 45 13.44 -16.11 -1.62
CA SER A 45 12.07 -15.68 -1.81
C SER A 45 11.91 -14.22 -1.38
N LEU A 46 11.00 -13.50 -2.04
CA LEU A 46 10.73 -12.10 -1.73
C LEU A 46 10.28 -11.92 -0.27
N SER A 47 9.63 -12.94 0.31
CA SER A 47 9.30 -13.02 1.74
C SER A 47 10.55 -13.13 2.64
N ALA A 48 11.54 -13.94 2.26
CA ALA A 48 12.80 -14.06 3.00
C ALA A 48 13.58 -12.73 3.01
N MET A 49 13.60 -12.01 1.89
CA MET A 49 14.25 -10.69 1.80
C MET A 49 13.59 -9.64 2.70
N LEU A 50 12.27 -9.73 2.88
CA LEU A 50 11.50 -8.77 3.68
C LEU A 50 11.67 -9.01 5.19
N GLY A 51 11.77 -10.27 5.62
CA GLY A 51 11.89 -10.67 7.02
C GLY A 51 11.22 -12.02 7.21
N ALA A 52 11.93 -12.93 7.89
CA ALA A 52 11.68 -14.37 7.93
C ALA A 52 10.20 -14.80 7.94
N ASP A 53 9.86 -15.81 7.11
CA ASP A 53 8.63 -16.63 7.05
C ASP A 53 7.27 -15.95 7.35
N ILE A 54 7.18 -14.63 7.23
CA ILE A 54 5.91 -13.92 7.36
C ILE A 54 5.17 -14.01 6.02
N PRO A 55 3.90 -14.47 6.00
CA PRO A 55 3.10 -14.53 4.79
C PRO A 55 2.91 -13.16 4.13
N MET A 56 2.84 -13.12 2.80
CA MET A 56 2.85 -11.87 2.02
C MET A 56 1.66 -10.96 2.33
N GLU A 57 0.52 -11.53 2.69
CA GLU A 57 -0.66 -10.79 3.14
C GLU A 57 -0.41 -9.98 4.41
N HIS A 58 0.42 -10.45 5.34
CA HIS A 58 0.75 -9.72 6.56
C HIS A 58 1.66 -8.52 6.26
N TRP A 59 2.55 -8.66 5.28
CA TRP A 59 3.35 -7.54 4.78
C TRP A 59 2.51 -6.44 4.17
N VAL A 60 1.51 -6.81 3.36
CA VAL A 60 0.70 -5.86 2.62
C VAL A 60 -0.37 -5.22 3.50
N TYR A 61 -1.16 -6.03 4.21
CA TYR A 61 -2.27 -5.53 5.04
C TYR A 61 -1.83 -5.07 6.42
N GLY A 62 -0.77 -5.66 6.99
CA GLY A 62 -0.21 -5.25 8.28
C GLY A 62 0.70 -4.04 8.12
N TYR A 63 1.79 -4.17 7.36
CA TYR A 63 2.82 -3.13 7.32
C TYR A 63 2.56 -2.06 6.26
N ALA A 64 2.38 -2.45 4.99
CA ALA A 64 2.27 -1.49 3.89
C ALA A 64 1.01 -0.61 4.01
N LEU A 65 -0.13 -1.21 4.39
CA LEU A 65 -1.39 -0.47 4.59
C LEU A 65 -1.27 0.54 5.73
N ILE A 66 -0.73 0.15 6.88
CA ILE A 66 -0.55 1.06 8.01
C ILE A 66 0.43 2.18 7.65
N ALA A 67 1.57 1.86 7.04
CA ALA A 67 2.54 2.85 6.58
C ALA A 67 1.92 3.84 5.57
N SER A 68 1.02 3.34 4.71
CA SER A 68 0.23 4.17 3.80
C SER A 68 -0.72 5.13 4.51
N LEU A 69 -1.33 4.70 5.61
CA LEU A 69 -2.22 5.55 6.43
C LEU A 69 -1.43 6.63 7.17
N VAL A 70 -0.28 6.26 7.74
CA VAL A 70 0.64 7.20 8.37
C VAL A 70 1.13 8.25 7.36
N ALA A 71 1.51 7.83 6.15
CA ALA A 71 1.91 8.75 5.09
C ALA A 71 0.78 9.73 4.73
N ASP A 72 -0.47 9.27 4.62
CA ASP A 72 -1.62 10.15 4.35
C ASP A 72 -1.88 11.13 5.51
N ALA A 73 -1.72 10.69 6.76
CA ALA A 73 -1.84 11.55 7.93
C ALA A 73 -0.74 12.61 7.99
N ILE A 74 0.49 12.27 7.62
CA ILE A 74 1.60 13.24 7.54
C ILE A 74 1.33 14.26 6.43
N ILE A 75 0.89 13.81 5.26
CA ILE A 75 0.60 14.69 4.12
C ILE A 75 -0.57 15.63 4.42
N SER A 76 -1.58 15.19 5.18
CA SER A 76 -2.72 16.04 5.54
C SER A 76 -2.37 17.16 6.51
N LEU A 77 -1.28 17.00 7.29
CA LEU A 77 -0.76 18.03 8.19
C LEU A 77 0.16 19.05 7.49
N LEU A 78 0.61 18.76 6.27
CA LEU A 78 1.51 19.61 5.52
C LEU A 78 0.73 20.48 4.51
N PRO A 79 1.20 21.71 4.20
CA PRO A 79 0.59 22.56 3.19
C PRO A 79 0.66 21.92 1.81
N ALA A 80 -0.23 22.33 0.89
CA ALA A 80 -0.38 21.74 -0.45
C ALA A 80 0.96 21.38 -1.11
N LEU A 81 1.31 20.08 -1.09
CA LEU A 81 2.56 19.59 -1.66
C LEU A 81 2.41 19.28 -3.14
N SER A 82 3.50 19.49 -3.88
CA SER A 82 3.62 18.96 -5.22
C SER A 82 3.57 17.44 -5.23
N ARG A 83 3.10 16.86 -6.35
CA ARG A 83 2.97 15.40 -6.51
C ARG A 83 4.28 14.65 -6.28
N ALA A 84 5.41 15.28 -6.60
CA ALA A 84 6.74 14.72 -6.37
C ALA A 84 7.07 14.61 -4.88
N ARG A 85 6.75 15.64 -4.08
CA ARG A 85 6.98 15.63 -2.63
C ARG A 85 6.08 14.62 -1.91
N GLN A 86 4.83 14.47 -2.35
CA GLN A 86 3.95 13.42 -1.83
C GLN A 86 4.54 12.03 -2.09
N ALA A 87 5.05 11.77 -3.30
CA ALA A 87 5.71 10.51 -3.61
C ALA A 87 6.97 10.30 -2.75
N ALA A 88 7.74 11.35 -2.48
CA ALA A 88 8.91 11.28 -1.60
C ALA A 88 8.51 10.93 -0.15
N ILE A 89 7.43 11.52 0.39
CA ILE A 89 6.93 11.19 1.74
C ILE A 89 6.47 9.73 1.80
N TYR A 90 5.76 9.27 0.78
CA TYR A 90 5.35 7.87 0.68
C TYR A 90 6.53 6.91 0.59
N GLY A 91 7.54 7.25 -0.20
CA GLY A 91 8.77 6.47 -0.32
C GLY A 91 9.55 6.44 1.00
N ALA A 92 9.67 7.58 1.68
CA ALA A 92 10.33 7.69 2.98
C ALA A 92 9.57 6.90 4.07
N ALA A 93 8.24 7.00 4.10
CA ALA A 93 7.42 6.22 5.03
C ALA A 93 7.59 4.71 4.81
N GLY A 94 7.62 4.27 3.55
CA GLY A 94 7.83 2.86 3.24
C GLY A 94 9.23 2.36 3.53
N PHE A 95 10.24 3.17 3.25
CA PHE A 95 11.60 2.89 3.64
C PHE A 95 11.71 2.73 5.16
N LEU A 96 11.20 3.71 5.93
CA LEU A 96 11.34 3.72 7.37
C LEU A 96 10.57 2.57 8.04
N SER A 97 9.33 2.31 7.60
CA SER A 97 8.51 1.23 8.15
C SER A 97 9.13 -0.14 7.91
N PHE A 98 9.66 -0.40 6.72
CA PHE A 98 10.23 -1.70 6.38
C PHE A 98 11.70 -1.86 6.82
N ALA A 99 12.44 -0.76 6.94
CA ALA A 99 13.78 -0.80 7.51
C ALA A 99 13.73 -1.06 9.02
N LEU A 100 12.79 -0.46 9.75
CA LEU A 100 12.79 -0.48 11.22
C LEU A 100 11.90 -1.56 11.85
N LEU A 101 10.80 -1.97 11.21
CA LEU A 101 9.80 -2.81 11.89
C LEU A 101 9.96 -4.31 11.65
N THR A 102 10.87 -4.72 10.75
CA THR A 102 10.64 -5.95 10.00
C THR A 102 11.82 -6.90 9.87
N GLY A 103 12.93 -6.63 10.56
CA GLY A 103 13.77 -7.76 10.91
C GLY A 103 14.90 -7.50 11.89
N GLU A 104 15.42 -8.62 12.37
CA GLU A 104 16.45 -8.72 13.41
C GLU A 104 17.87 -8.57 12.85
N ASP A 105 18.03 -8.77 11.54
CA ASP A 105 19.33 -8.67 10.87
C ASP A 105 19.60 -7.25 10.35
N GLU A 106 20.56 -6.57 10.99
CA GLU A 106 21.02 -5.22 10.66
C GLU A 106 21.67 -5.10 9.28
N GLN A 107 22.23 -6.19 8.73
CA GLN A 107 22.92 -6.15 7.44
C GLN A 107 21.95 -5.99 6.26
N MET A 108 20.70 -6.45 6.42
CA MET A 108 19.67 -6.37 5.38
C MET A 108 18.76 -5.14 5.50
N ILE A 109 19.04 -4.22 6.43
CA ILE A 109 18.16 -3.08 6.74
C ILE A 109 17.92 -2.17 5.51
N TRP A 110 18.97 -1.95 4.73
CA TRP A 110 18.92 -1.12 3.51
C TRP A 110 18.09 -1.77 2.42
N LEU A 111 18.27 -3.09 2.23
CA LEU A 111 17.54 -3.86 1.24
C LEU A 111 16.04 -3.88 1.56
N ARG A 112 15.68 -4.16 2.82
CA ARG A 112 14.29 -4.11 3.31
C ARG A 112 13.67 -2.74 3.14
N GLY A 113 14.40 -1.68 3.48
CA GLY A 113 13.95 -0.30 3.27
C GLY A 113 13.68 0.00 1.80
N VAL A 114 14.57 -0.41 0.88
CA VAL A 114 14.37 -0.20 -0.57
C VAL A 114 13.15 -0.98 -1.07
N VAL A 115 12.96 -2.22 -0.62
CA VAL A 115 11.77 -3.02 -0.99
C VAL A 115 10.50 -2.37 -0.45
N GLY A 116 10.48 -1.91 0.80
CA GLY A 116 9.34 -1.20 1.40
C GLY A 116 9.00 0.11 0.70
N MET A 117 10.02 0.87 0.29
CA MET A 117 9.88 2.06 -0.55
C MET A 117 9.21 1.70 -1.88
N ALA A 118 9.67 0.64 -2.56
CA ALA A 118 9.10 0.19 -3.81
C ALA A 118 7.62 -0.23 -3.64
N ILE A 119 7.30 -0.99 -2.59
CA ILE A 119 5.94 -1.42 -2.27
C ILE A 119 5.00 -0.22 -2.10
N LEU A 120 5.41 0.80 -1.34
CA LEU A 120 4.57 1.99 -1.13
C LEU A 120 4.46 2.89 -2.35
N LEU A 121 5.49 2.94 -3.20
CA LEU A 121 5.40 3.62 -4.50
C LEU A 121 4.41 2.91 -5.44
N ILE A 122 4.44 1.57 -5.47
CA ILE A 122 3.45 0.77 -6.21
C ILE A 122 2.05 1.02 -5.62
N PHE A 123 1.91 1.11 -4.29
CA PHE A 123 0.63 1.42 -3.64
C PHE A 123 0.06 2.77 -4.09
N VAL A 124 0.90 3.80 -4.17
CA VAL A 124 0.52 5.13 -4.68
C VAL A 124 0.16 5.06 -6.16
N TRP A 125 0.92 4.32 -6.96
CA TRP A 125 0.66 4.16 -8.39
C TRP A 125 -0.65 3.43 -8.65
N SER A 126 -0.90 2.32 -7.94
CA SER A 126 -2.14 1.56 -7.97
C SER A 126 -3.34 2.46 -7.62
N ARG A 127 -3.25 3.31 -6.59
CA ARG A 127 -4.33 4.27 -6.31
C ARG A 127 -4.59 5.23 -7.47
N ARG A 128 -3.57 5.72 -8.15
CA ARG A 128 -3.74 6.63 -9.30
C ARG A 128 -4.42 5.93 -10.48
N VAL A 129 -4.03 4.68 -10.74
CA VAL A 129 -4.64 3.88 -11.81
C VAL A 129 -6.08 3.50 -11.46
N LEU A 130 -6.35 3.06 -10.23
CA LEU A 130 -7.68 2.64 -9.77
C LEU A 130 -8.64 3.81 -9.53
N ALA A 131 -8.15 5.01 -9.19
CA ALA A 131 -8.98 6.22 -9.06
C ALA A 131 -9.72 6.57 -10.36
N THR A 132 -9.26 6.08 -11.51
CA THR A 132 -9.93 6.30 -12.79
C THR A 132 -11.12 5.36 -13.05
N ARG A 133 -11.29 4.25 -12.31
CA ARG A 133 -12.33 3.23 -12.55
C ARG A 133 -12.82 2.54 -11.25
N PRO A 134 -13.85 3.08 -10.55
CA PRO A 134 -14.29 2.60 -9.23
C PRO A 134 -14.78 1.14 -9.19
N LEU A 135 -15.28 0.60 -10.32
CA LEU A 135 -15.75 -0.79 -10.39
C LEU A 135 -14.61 -1.82 -10.35
N ARG A 136 -13.45 -1.49 -10.93
CA ARG A 136 -12.25 -2.35 -10.90
C ARG A 136 -11.60 -2.36 -9.51
N THR A 137 -11.72 -1.26 -8.79
CA THR A 137 -11.27 -1.07 -7.41
C THR A 137 -11.96 -2.05 -6.47
N ILE A 138 -13.28 -2.25 -6.60
CA ILE A 138 -14.05 -3.19 -5.78
C ILE A 138 -13.70 -4.65 -6.12
N LEU A 139 -13.60 -4.99 -7.41
CA LEU A 139 -13.19 -6.32 -7.85
C LEU A 139 -11.78 -6.68 -7.36
N CYS A 140 -10.82 -5.75 -7.44
CA CYS A 140 -9.45 -5.98 -6.93
C CYS A 140 -9.36 -5.97 -5.39
N ALA A 141 -10.21 -5.23 -4.69
CA ALA A 141 -10.24 -5.23 -3.22
C ALA A 141 -10.75 -6.54 -2.64
N LEU A 142 -11.67 -7.21 -3.33
CA LEU A 142 -12.48 -8.29 -2.76
C LEU A 142 -12.18 -9.66 -3.36
N ILE A 143 -12.02 -9.75 -4.68
CA ILE A 143 -11.81 -11.06 -5.35
C ILE A 143 -10.36 -11.53 -5.21
N ILE A 144 -9.40 -10.61 -5.25
CA ILE A 144 -7.98 -10.93 -5.19
C ILE A 144 -7.56 -11.59 -3.87
N PRO A 145 -7.82 -11.00 -2.68
CA PRO A 145 -7.47 -11.65 -1.43
C PRO A 145 -8.26 -12.94 -1.20
N LEU A 146 -9.49 -13.06 -1.73
CA LEU A 146 -10.26 -14.30 -1.65
C LEU A 146 -9.65 -15.43 -2.49
N PHE A 147 -9.13 -15.12 -3.68
CA PHE A 147 -8.48 -16.11 -4.54
C PHE A 147 -7.10 -16.54 -4.04
N CYS A 148 -6.38 -15.68 -3.32
CA CYS A 148 -5.09 -16.05 -2.72
C CYS A 148 -5.21 -16.88 -1.43
N LEU A 149 -6.40 -16.88 -0.79
CA LEU A 149 -6.71 -17.67 0.40
C LEU A 149 -7.28 -19.08 0.10
N LEU A 150 -7.53 -19.38 -1.18
CA LEU A 150 -8.23 -20.58 -1.66
C LEU A 150 -7.24 -21.50 -2.39
#